data_AF-A0A349EF34-F1
#
_entry.id   AF-A0A349EF34-F1
#
_cell.length_a   1.000
_cell.length_b   1.000
_cell.length_c   1.000
_cell.angle_alpha   90.00
_cell.angle_beta   90.00
_cell.angle_gamma   90.00
#
_symmetry.space_group_name_H-M   'P 1'
#
loop_
_entity.id
_entity.type
_entity.pdbx_description
1 polymer ?
#
loop_
_entity_poly.entity_id
_entity_poly.type
_entity_poly.pdbx_seq_one_letter_code
_entity_poly.pdbx_strand_id
1 'polypeptide(L)' 'MRTFRAGALVRWNPPEGAYSPRCLQQQLAGQTGVVQHYDEGRDTLPVRINRLTLFLNSAYLEVV' A
#
# COMPACT_ATOMS: atom_id res chain seq x y z
N MET A 1 -9.38 -0.48 -13.93
CA MET A 1 -8.98 -1.21 -12.71
C MET A 1 -7.47 -1.44 -12.77
N ARG A 2 -6.69 -0.97 -11.79
CA ARG A 2 -5.26 -1.36 -11.69
C ARG A 2 -5.21 -2.75 -11.07
N THR A 3 -4.70 -3.73 -11.80
CA THR A 3 -4.59 -5.11 -11.31
C THR A 3 -3.24 -5.26 -10.60
N PHE A 4 -3.26 -5.37 -9.27
CA PHE A 4 -2.06 -5.70 -8.49
C PHE A 4 -1.88 -7.22 -8.46
N ARG A 5 -0.63 -7.68 -8.50
CA ARG A 5 -0.30 -9.12 -8.37
C ARG A 5 0.42 -9.35 -7.06
N ALA A 6 0.23 -10.53 -6.45
CA ALA A 6 1.08 -10.95 -5.35
C ALA A 6 2.56 -10.93 -5.80
N GLY A 7 3.44 -10.40 -4.95
CA GLY A 7 4.85 -10.17 -5.28
C GLY A 7 5.13 -8.86 -6.02
N ALA A 8 4.12 -8.10 -6.45
CA ALA A 8 4.34 -6.82 -7.11
C ALA A 8 5.01 -5.81 -6.17
N LEU A 9 6.03 -5.12 -6.70
CA LEU A 9 6.67 -4.00 -6.04
C LEU A 9 5.79 -2.75 -6.24
N VAL A 10 5.41 -2.11 -5.15
CA VAL A 10 4.52 -0.94 -5.17
C VAL A 10 5.05 0.15 -4.27
N ARG A 11 4.91 1.40 -4.69
CA ARG A 11 5.14 2.58 -3.86
C ARG A 11 3.83 2.99 -3.18
N TRP A 12 3.91 3.24 -1.88
CA TRP A 12 2.80 3.77 -1.09
C TRP A 12 2.78 5.30 -1.19
N ASN A 13 1.74 5.88 -1.80
CA ASN A 13 1.64 7.32 -2.05
C ASN A 13 0.25 7.89 -1.66
N PRO A 14 -0.09 7.92 -0.36
CA PRO A 14 -1.35 8.49 0.09
C PRO A 14 -1.35 10.02 -0.09
N PRO A 15 -2.50 10.64 -0.45
CA PRO A 15 -2.60 12.08 -0.48
C PRO A 15 -2.50 12.67 0.94
N GLU A 16 -2.11 13.94 1.02
CA GLU A 16 -2.04 14.66 2.30
C GLU A 16 -3.41 14.63 3.01
N GLY A 17 -3.41 14.34 4.32
CA GLY A 17 -4.63 14.25 5.12
C GLY A 17 -5.43 12.95 4.97
N ALA A 18 -5.04 12.02 4.10
CA ALA A 18 -5.69 10.69 4.01
C ALA A 18 -5.57 9.88 5.31
N TYR A 19 -4.50 10.13 6.07
CA TYR A 19 -4.19 9.45 7.32
C TYR A 19 -3.70 10.45 8.37
N SER A 20 -3.91 10.13 9.64
CA SER A 20 -3.37 10.93 10.75
C SER A 20 -1.84 10.91 10.71
N PRO A 21 -1.15 12.04 10.96
CA PRO A 21 0.31 12.12 10.98
C PRO A 21 1.02 11.13 11.91
N ARG A 22 0.31 10.62 12.92
CA ARG A 22 0.85 9.70 13.92
C ARG A 22 0.70 8.23 13.56
N CYS A 23 -0.04 7.88 12.51
CA CYS A 23 -0.24 6.47 12.16
C CYS A 23 0.87 5.95 11.23
N LEU A 24 1.10 4.64 11.29
CA LEU A 24 2.16 3.97 10.52
C LEU A 24 1.99 4.16 9.01
N GLN A 25 0.75 4.20 8.51
CA GLN A 25 0.47 4.44 7.09
C GLN A 25 1.04 5.79 6.65
N GLN A 26 0.81 6.86 7.42
CA GLN A 26 1.34 8.17 7.05
C GLN A 26 2.86 8.23 7.20
N GLN A 27 3.42 7.60 8.24
CA GLN A 27 4.87 7.55 8.47
C GLN A 27 5.64 6.80 7.38
N LEU A 28 4.98 5.87 6.70
CA LEU A 28 5.58 5.08 5.62
C LEU A 28 5.27 5.64 4.22
N ALA A 29 4.59 6.80 4.13
CA ALA A 29 4.32 7.46 2.85
C ALA A 29 5.61 7.64 2.04
N GLY A 30 5.55 7.33 0.76
CA GLY A 30 6.66 7.35 -0.17
C GLY A 30 7.52 6.08 -0.19
N GLN A 31 7.39 5.17 0.80
CA GLN A 31 8.17 3.93 0.82
C GLN A 31 7.62 2.88 -0.15
N THR A 32 8.50 1.99 -0.58
CA THR A 32 8.19 0.86 -1.45
C THR A 32 7.97 -0.40 -0.63
N GLY A 33 6.99 -1.21 -1.03
CA GLY A 33 6.68 -2.49 -0.42
C GLY A 33 6.28 -3.55 -1.45
N VAL A 34 6.02 -4.75 -0.95
CA VAL A 34 5.64 -5.91 -1.77
C VAL A 34 4.24 -6.35 -1.42
N VAL A 35 3.35 -6.40 -2.42
CA VAL A 35 1.99 -6.94 -2.27
C VAL A 35 2.06 -8.40 -1.86
N GLN A 36 1.48 -8.77 -0.73
CA GLN A 36 1.52 -10.14 -0.20
C GLN A 36 0.48 -11.04 -0.86
N HIS A 37 -0.75 -10.55 -0.97
CA HIS A 37 -1.86 -11.23 -1.60
C HIS A 37 -2.77 -10.21 -2.28
N TYR A 38 -3.46 -10.63 -3.33
CA TYR A 38 -4.46 -9.83 -4.02
C TYR A 38 -5.80 -10.54 -3.87
N ASP A 39 -6.75 -9.86 -3.26
CA ASP A 39 -8.16 -10.24 -3.25
C ASP A 39 -8.89 -9.35 -4.26
N GLU A 40 -9.43 -9.97 -5.30
CA GLU A 40 -10.19 -9.26 -6.31
C GLU A 40 -11.44 -8.60 -5.68
N GLY A 41 -11.57 -7.29 -5.86
CA GLY A 41 -12.69 -6.51 -5.32
C GLY A 41 -12.45 -5.90 -3.92
N ARG A 42 -11.27 -6.05 -3.32
CA ARG A 42 -10.92 -5.30 -2.10
C ARG A 42 -10.20 -3.99 -2.42
N ASP A 43 -10.66 -2.91 -1.80
CA ASP A 43 -10.01 -1.61 -1.90
C ASP A 43 -8.67 -1.56 -1.16
N THR A 44 -8.45 -2.44 -0.18
CA THR A 44 -7.21 -2.52 0.59
C THR A 44 -6.44 -3.80 0.31
N LEU A 45 -5.12 -3.67 0.20
CA LEU A 45 -4.20 -4.77 -0.09
C LEU A 45 -3.18 -4.92 1.05
N PRO A 46 -2.86 -6.16 1.47
CA PRO A 46 -1.75 -6.39 2.38
C PRO A 46 -0.42 -6.14 1.66
N VAL A 47 0.28 -5.08 2.06
CA VAL A 47 1.58 -4.69 1.53
C VAL A 47 2.63 -4.81 2.64
N ARG A 48 3.72 -5.52 2.34
CA ARG A 48 4.86 -5.61 3.24
C ARG A 48 5.85 -4.50 2.91
N ILE A 49 5.97 -3.52 3.81
CA ILE A 49 6.98 -2.48 3.78
C ILE A 49 7.98 -2.79 4.90
N ASN A 50 9.24 -2.99 4.57
CA ASN A 50 10.26 -3.50 5.48
C ASN A 50 9.86 -4.86 6.10
N ARG A 51 9.68 -4.92 7.43
CA ARG A 51 9.23 -6.10 8.19
C ARG A 51 7.77 -5.99 8.68
N LEU A 52 7.03 -4.99 8.21
CA LEU A 52 5.65 -4.72 8.63
C LEU A 52 4.69 -5.02 7.49
N THR A 53 3.59 -5.71 7.81
CA THR A 53 2.47 -5.92 6.88
C THR A 53 1.36 -4.94 7.23
N LEU A 54 0.96 -4.13 6.26
CA LEU A 54 -0.09 -3.11 6.40
C LEU A 54 -1.17 -3.34 5.35
N PHE A 55 -2.42 -3.11 5.72
CA PHE A 55 -3.53 -3.07 4.77
C PHE A 55 -3.64 -1.64 4.23
N LEU A 56 -3.20 -1.45 2.99
CA LEU A 56 -3.07 -0.15 2.33
C LEU A 56 -4.11 0.00 1.23
N ASN A 57 -4.67 1.20 1.07
CA ASN A 57 -5.64 1.47 0.02
C ASN A 57 -4.96 1.38 -1.36
N SER A 58 -5.45 0.48 -2.20
CA SER A 58 -4.96 0.21 -3.55
C SER A 58 -5.03 1.42 -4.48
N ALA A 59 -5.93 2.38 -4.23
CA ALA A 59 -6.02 3.63 -4.97
C ALA A 59 -4.78 4.52 -4.80
N TYR A 60 -4.04 4.35 -3.70
CA TYR A 60 -2.82 5.11 -3.39
C TYR A 60 -1.54 4.31 -3.64
N LEU A 61 -1.65 3.16 -4.30
CA LEU A 61 -0.50 2.34 -4.70
C LEU A 61 -0.10 2.63 -6.15
N GLU A 62 1.19 2.82 -6.33
CA GLU A 62 1.82 3.00 -7.64
C GLU A 62 2.71 1.79 -7.93
N VAL A 63 2.56 1.18 -9.10
CA VAL A 63 3.47 0.11 -9.53
C VAL A 63 4.81 0.75 -9.90
N VAL A 64 5.89 0.19 -9.37
CA VAL A 64 7.28 0.61 -9.64
C VAL A 64 7.86 -0.17 -10.79
#